data_AF-A0A2U1M8A3-F1
#
_entry.id   AF-A0A2U1M8A3-F1
#
_cell.length_a   1.000
_cell.length_b   1.000
_cell.length_c   1.000
_cell.angle_alpha   90.00
_cell.angle_beta   90.00
_cell.angle_gamma   90.00
#
_symmetry.space_group_name_H-M   'P 1'
#
loop_
_entity.id
_entity.type
_entity.pdbx_description
1 polymer ?
#
loop_
_entity_poly.entity_id
_entity_poly.type
_entity_poly.pdbx_seq_one_letter_code
_entity_poly.pdbx_strand_id
1 'polypeptide(L)'
;MKYVKPLSLYQDVKKLHPSKLARLLGLSVGADYLWANSISVVVSDAKNEVASPYCVMERRKGAQVYTYMMASSFRDMIKKLSVSGIIVGLRKDPRG
;
A
#
# COMPACT_ATOMS: atom_id res chain seq x y z
N MET A 1 -13.66 0.24 -1.47
CA MET A 1 -12.45 0.89 -2.02
C MET A 1 -12.87 2.21 -2.65
N LYS A 2 -12.14 3.32 -2.43
CA LYS A 2 -12.48 4.64 -2.98
C LYS A 2 -11.33 5.12 -3.86
N TYR A 3 -11.64 5.54 -5.10
CA TYR A 3 -10.68 6.20 -5.97
C TYR A 3 -10.58 7.67 -5.60
N VAL A 4 -9.37 8.15 -5.39
CA VAL A 4 -9.10 9.52 -4.94
C VAL A 4 -7.90 10.09 -5.68
N LYS A 5 -7.94 11.38 -5.97
CA LYS A 5 -6.77 12.09 -6.49
C LYS A 5 -5.71 12.21 -5.38
N PRO A 6 -4.40 12.14 -5.69
CA PRO A 6 -3.34 12.19 -4.68
C PRO A 6 -3.44 13.39 -3.74
N LEU A 7 -3.74 14.59 -4.27
CA LEU A 7 -3.88 15.80 -3.45
C LEU A 7 -5.06 15.73 -2.48
N SER A 8 -6.21 15.22 -2.94
CA SER A 8 -7.39 15.05 -2.09
C SER A 8 -7.12 14.01 -1.00
N LEU A 9 -6.44 12.90 -1.34
CA LEU A 9 -6.02 11.90 -0.36
C LEU A 9 -5.14 12.51 0.72
N TYR A 10 -4.13 13.28 0.34
CA TYR A 10 -3.23 13.95 1.29
C TYR A 10 -3.99 14.89 2.24
N GLN A 11 -4.90 15.70 1.69
CA GLN A 11 -5.74 16.61 2.48
C GLN A 11 -6.68 15.85 3.43
N ASP A 12 -7.28 14.76 2.98
CA ASP A 12 -8.16 13.92 3.80
C ASP A 12 -7.38 13.24 4.94
N VAL A 13 -6.18 12.74 4.65
CA VAL A 13 -5.28 12.13 5.65
C VAL A 13 -4.87 13.16 6.71
N LYS A 14 -4.54 14.39 6.31
CA LYS A 14 -4.21 15.47 7.25
C LYS A 14 -5.35 15.88 8.17
N LYS A 15 -6.59 15.67 7.75
CA LYS A 15 -7.79 15.97 8.56
C LYS A 15 -8.13 14.86 9.56
N LEU A 16 -7.44 13.72 9.51
CA LEU A 16 -7.67 12.64 10.47
C LEU A 16 -7.23 13.09 11.87
N HIS A 17 -8.08 12.82 12.85
CA HIS A 17 -7.80 13.16 14.24
C HIS A 17 -6.51 12.46 14.73
N PRO A 18 -5.70 13.08 15.61
CA PRO A 18 -4.47 12.48 16.13
C PRO A 18 -4.63 11.10 16.75
N SER A 19 -5.74 10.84 17.44
CA SER A 19 -6.07 9.50 17.97
C SER A 19 -6.42 8.46 16.90
N LYS A 20 -6.68 8.90 15.67
CA LYS A 20 -6.90 8.07 14.48
C LYS A 20 -5.67 8.05 13.55
N LEU A 21 -4.60 8.76 13.91
CA LEU A 21 -3.32 8.70 13.19
C LEU A 21 -2.66 7.37 13.54
N ALA A 22 -2.99 6.36 12.75
CA ALA A 22 -2.25 5.12 12.67
C ALA A 22 -1.56 5.07 11.31
N ARG A 23 -0.56 4.19 11.20
CA ARG A 23 0.25 4.08 9.98
C ARG A 23 -0.63 3.63 8.81
N LEU A 24 -0.21 4.03 7.62
CA LEU A 24 -0.81 3.65 6.35
C LEU A 24 0.15 2.73 5.62
N LEU A 25 -0.38 1.71 4.96
CA LEU A 25 0.38 0.81 4.11
C LEU A 25 0.21 1.25 2.66
N GLY A 26 1.27 1.71 2.02
CA GLY A 26 1.28 2.01 0.59
C GLY A 26 1.71 0.80 -0.22
N LEU A 27 0.96 0.49 -1.27
CA LEU A 27 1.24 -0.58 -2.21
C LEU A 27 1.44 -0.01 -3.61
N SER A 28 2.58 -0.31 -4.23
CA SER A 28 2.84 0.01 -5.64
C SER A 28 2.97 -1.29 -6.43
N VAL A 29 2.11 -1.47 -7.43
CA VAL A 29 2.10 -2.66 -8.28
C VAL A 29 2.71 -2.31 -9.64
N GLY A 30 3.70 -3.09 -10.09
CA GLY A 30 4.16 -3.02 -11.47
C GLY A 30 4.79 -1.67 -11.84
N ALA A 31 5.87 -1.35 -11.12
CA ALA A 31 6.78 -0.21 -11.27
C ALA A 31 7.17 0.17 -12.72
N ASP A 32 7.20 -0.83 -13.57
CA ASP A 32 8.02 -0.91 -14.77
C ASP A 32 7.92 -2.35 -15.29
N TYR A 33 8.34 -2.57 -16.53
CA TYR A 33 8.25 -3.88 -17.18
C TYR A 33 9.02 -4.97 -16.43
N LEU A 34 10.18 -4.61 -15.85
CA LEU A 34 11.03 -5.54 -15.10
C LEU A 34 10.41 -5.95 -13.75
N TRP A 35 9.66 -5.06 -13.08
CA TRP A 35 9.02 -5.34 -11.80
C TRP A 35 7.49 -5.47 -11.93
N ALA A 36 7.00 -5.82 -13.12
CA ALA A 36 5.57 -6.02 -13.41
C ALA A 36 4.91 -7.12 -12.54
N ASN A 37 5.73 -7.99 -11.96
CA ASN A 37 5.31 -9.03 -11.03
C ASN A 37 5.68 -8.71 -9.58
N SER A 38 6.05 -7.48 -9.24
CA SER A 38 6.42 -7.12 -7.87
C SER A 38 5.45 -6.10 -7.28
N ILE A 39 5.22 -6.24 -5.98
CA ILE A 39 4.46 -5.31 -5.16
C ILE A 39 5.42 -4.72 -4.16
N SER A 40 5.74 -3.44 -4.31
CA SER A 40 6.50 -2.70 -3.30
C SER A 40 5.55 -2.28 -2.18
N VAL A 41 5.94 -2.58 -0.94
CA VAL A 41 5.22 -2.23 0.27
C VAL A 41 5.99 -1.13 0.98
N VAL A 42 5.34 0.01 1.21
CA VAL A 42 5.85 1.12 2.00
C VAL A 42 4.95 1.34 3.20
N VAL A 43 5.49 1.83 4.30
CA VAL A 43 4.74 2.17 5.50
C VAL A 43 4.97 3.62 5.85
N SER A 44 3.90 4.34 6.21
CA SER A 44 4.04 5.69 6.73
C SER A 44 4.50 5.70 8.18
N ASP A 45 5.08 6.82 8.60
CA ASP A 45 5.27 7.14 10.00
C ASP A 45 3.93 7.37 10.71
N ALA A 46 3.97 7.52 12.04
CA ALA A 46 2.76 7.69 12.83
C ALA A 46 1.97 8.96 12.48
N LYS A 47 2.62 9.98 11.89
CA LYS A 47 1.96 11.23 11.48
C LYS A 47 1.46 11.21 10.04
N ASN A 48 1.73 10.14 9.27
CA ASN A 48 1.41 10.05 7.85
C ASN A 48 2.06 11.15 7.00
N GLU A 49 3.24 11.63 7.42
CA GLU A 49 4.01 12.68 6.73
C GLU A 49 5.13 12.08 5.88
N VAL A 50 5.71 10.97 6.33
CA VAL A 50 6.84 10.32 5.65
C VAL A 50 6.51 8.85 5.41
N ALA A 51 6.80 8.34 4.21
CA ALA A 51 6.70 6.93 3.89
C ALA A 51 8.10 6.32 3.68
N SER A 52 8.33 5.18 4.32
CA SER A 52 9.59 4.44 4.22
C SER A 52 9.37 3.07 3.56
N PRO A 53 10.32 2.60 2.73
CA PRO A 53 10.29 1.23 2.20
C PRO A 53 10.20 0.20 3.34
N TYR A 54 9.30 -0.78 3.19
CA TYR A 54 9.17 -1.87 4.14
C TYR A 54 9.65 -3.20 3.55
N CYS A 55 9.09 -3.62 2.41
CA CYS A 55 9.55 -4.80 1.68
C CYS A 55 9.08 -4.80 0.22
N VAL A 56 9.56 -5.78 -0.55
CA VAL A 56 9.07 -6.08 -1.90
C VAL A 56 8.55 -7.52 -1.90
N MET A 57 7.33 -7.71 -2.41
CA MET A 57 6.72 -9.04 -2.56
C MET A 57 6.62 -9.42 -4.03
N GLU A 58 6.99 -10.66 -4.35
CA GLU A 58 6.84 -11.21 -5.69
C GLU A 58 5.44 -11.82 -5.89
N ARG A 59 4.72 -11.31 -6.89
CA ARG A 59 3.47 -11.85 -7.41
C ARG A 59 3.77 -12.97 -8.41
N ARG A 60 3.69 -14.22 -7.97
CA ARG A 60 3.71 -15.39 -8.87
C ARG A 60 2.31 -15.62 -9.47
N LYS A 61 2.20 -15.63 -10.80
CA LYS A 61 0.96 -16.00 -11.50
C LYS A 61 0.69 -17.50 -11.30
N GLY A 62 -0.57 -17.89 -11.07
CA GLY A 62 -1.04 -19.26 -11.26
C GLY A 62 -1.20 -20.14 -10.01
N ALA A 63 -0.94 -19.67 -8.80
CA ALA A 63 -1.21 -20.47 -7.59
C ALA A 63 -1.98 -19.68 -6.53
N GLN A 64 -3.20 -20.15 -6.23
CA GLN A 64 -4.04 -19.65 -5.13
C GLN A 64 -3.28 -19.61 -3.79
N VAL A 65 -2.36 -20.56 -3.59
CA VAL A 65 -1.45 -20.64 -2.43
C VAL A 65 -0.65 -19.35 -2.22
N TYR A 66 -0.07 -18.76 -3.26
CA TYR A 66 0.73 -17.52 -3.11
C TYR A 66 -0.13 -16.30 -2.75
N THR A 67 -1.36 -16.25 -3.26
CA THR A 67 -2.30 -15.17 -2.91
C THR A 67 -2.68 -15.26 -1.44
N TYR A 68 -2.95 -16.47 -0.94
CA TYR A 68 -3.22 -16.71 0.48
C TYR A 68 -2.03 -16.33 1.37
N MET A 69 -0.81 -16.73 0.99
CA MET A 69 0.40 -16.37 1.74
C MET A 69 0.61 -14.86 1.81
N MET A 70 0.48 -14.14 0.68
CA MET A 70 0.58 -12.68 0.70
C MET A 70 -0.50 -12.04 1.56
N ALA A 71 -1.74 -12.53 1.50
CA ALA A 71 -2.82 -12.04 2.36
C ALA A 71 -2.51 -12.26 3.85
N SER A 72 -1.94 -13.42 4.21
CA SER A 72 -1.48 -13.67 5.59
C SER A 72 -0.37 -12.71 5.98
N SER A 73 0.64 -12.51 5.13
CA SER A 73 1.72 -11.55 5.38
C SER A 73 1.20 -10.13 5.56
N PHE A 74 0.23 -9.69 4.74
CA PHE A 74 -0.42 -8.38 4.93
C PHE A 74 -1.15 -8.29 6.26
N ARG A 75 -1.90 -9.33 6.65
CA ARG A 75 -2.60 -9.36 7.94
C ARG A 75 -1.64 -9.23 9.11
N ASP A 76 -0.51 -9.93 9.07
CA ASP A 76 0.49 -9.88 10.13
C ASP A 76 1.18 -8.51 10.19
N MET A 77 1.49 -7.91 9.03
CA MET A 77 2.02 -6.54 8.96
C MET A 77 1.03 -5.52 9.52
N ILE A 78 -0.25 -5.62 9.16
CA ILE A 78 -1.30 -4.69 9.64
C ILE A 78 -1.36 -4.71 11.16
N LYS A 79 -1.33 -5.89 11.77
CA LYS A 79 -1.32 -6.05 13.23
C LYS A 79 -0.03 -5.51 13.84
N LYS A 80 1.13 -5.93 13.32
CA LYS A 80 2.44 -5.58 13.85
C LYS A 80 2.74 -4.08 13.78
N LEU A 81 2.29 -3.42 12.72
CA LEU A 81 2.59 -2.01 12.44
C LEU A 81 1.45 -1.07 12.83
N SER A 82 0.36 -1.60 13.41
CA SER A 82 -0.85 -0.83 13.76
C SER A 82 -1.37 -0.02 12.58
N VAL A 83 -1.55 -0.67 11.43
CA VAL A 83 -2.00 -0.03 10.19
C VAL A 83 -3.49 0.27 10.26
N SER A 84 -3.89 1.50 9.91
CA SER A 84 -5.30 1.93 9.86
C SER A 84 -5.90 1.93 8.46
N GLY A 85 -5.06 1.91 7.42
CA GLY A 85 -5.51 2.00 6.05
C GLY A 85 -4.48 1.52 5.05
N ILE A 86 -4.96 1.12 3.86
CA ILE A 86 -4.12 0.68 2.74
C ILE A 86 -4.37 1.62 1.57
N ILE A 87 -3.29 2.14 0.99
CA ILE A 87 -3.29 2.97 -0.21
C ILE A 87 -2.70 2.15 -1.34
N VAL A 88 -3.43 2.00 -2.45
CA VAL A 88 -2.94 1.30 -3.63
C VAL A 88 -2.68 2.32 -4.73
N GLY A 89 -1.42 2.44 -5.14
CA GLY A 89 -1.02 3.24 -6.28
C GLY A 89 -1.49 2.56 -7.56
N LEU A 90 -2.42 3.20 -8.26
CA LEU A 90 -2.87 2.77 -9.58
C LEU A 90 -2.21 3.64 -10.63
N ARG A 91 -1.44 3.00 -11.52
CA ARG A 91 -0.92 3.68 -12.70
C ARG A 91 -2.08 3.96 -13.65
N LYS A 92 -2.11 5.18 -14.19
CA LYS A 92 -2.92 5.46 -15.37
C LYS A 92 -2.39 4.58 -16.50
N ASP A 93 -3.25 3.85 -17.20
CA ASP A 93 -2.84 3.13 -18.41
C ASP A 93 -2.26 4.20 -19.37
N PRO A 94 -1.00 4.09 -19.81
CA PRO A 94 -0.41 5.07 -20.72
C PRO A 94 -1.14 5.15 -22.08
N ARG A 95 -2.08 4.25 -22.37
CA ARG A 95 -2.89 4.23 -23.59
C ARG A 95 -4.29 4.88 -23.43
N GLY A 96 -4.59 5.49 -22.29
CA GLY A 96 -5.84 6.21 -22.03
C GLY A 96 -5.64 7.54 -21.31
#